data_AF-D8M637-F1
#
_entry.id   AF-D8M637-F1
#
_cell.length_a   1.000
_cell.length_b   1.000
_cell.length_c   1.000
_cell.angle_alpha   90.00
_cell.angle_beta   90.00
_cell.angle_gamma   90.00
#
_symmetry.space_group_name_H-M   'P 1'
#
loop_
_entity.id
_entity.type
_entity.pdbx_description
1 polymer ?
#
loop_
_entity_poly.entity_id
_entity_poly.type
_entity_poly.pdbx_seq_one_letter_code
_entity_poly.pdbx_strand_id
1 'polypeptide(L)'
;MELNRLSLQVTELVISSNCCNDLDALDLSKFEWLRTIEIGDGCFESVKTFKMDGLNRLKSLKVGKSSFTQVKQEEWDLSWDQAYRQANNSSKSFHLLNCESLKSIEIGEYSFSDFGGEFELKSLPALQILVIGVPGKLSSNFWWSSFVVQDLSNLKNIKLGNCSFCLSSTTVMENLPSLQSIELGWCALEGKDNDVVCSLRLRNLPDLLSINSMEYSFYNPRTVKLENIPNLQNVKLPQAFKKVQTKSIFSNLLLEDSFYHRCFFQARESC
;
A
#
# COMPACT_ATOMS: atom_id res chain seq x y z
N MET A 1 -19.86 -10.61 17.62
CA MET A 1 -18.89 -10.35 18.71
C MET A 1 -19.25 -9.01 19.34
N GLU A 2 -19.52 -8.94 20.65
CA GLU A 2 -19.73 -7.64 21.32
C GLU A 2 -18.38 -7.13 21.84
N LEU A 3 -17.66 -6.37 21.00
CA LEU A 3 -16.40 -5.70 21.39
C LEU A 3 -16.58 -4.86 22.68
N ASN A 4 -17.78 -4.33 22.91
CA ASN A 4 -18.15 -3.53 24.09
C ASN A 4 -18.03 -4.28 25.44
N ARG A 5 -17.88 -5.61 25.45
CA ARG A 5 -17.69 -6.40 26.68
C ARG A 5 -16.23 -6.67 27.02
N LEU A 6 -15.29 -6.28 26.15
CA LEU A 6 -13.86 -6.46 26.39
C LEU A 6 -13.35 -5.49 27.45
N SER A 7 -12.37 -5.93 28.25
CA SER A 7 -11.71 -5.06 29.22
C SER A 7 -10.99 -3.91 28.51
N LEU A 8 -11.06 -2.71 29.09
CA LEU A 8 -10.33 -1.54 28.59
C LEU A 8 -8.81 -1.70 28.72
N GLN A 9 -8.35 -2.67 29.52
CA GLN A 9 -6.93 -2.99 29.72
C GLN A 9 -6.42 -4.09 28.77
N VAL A 10 -7.22 -4.51 27.78
CA VAL A 10 -6.78 -5.49 26.78
C VAL A 10 -5.56 -4.94 26.03
N THR A 11 -4.48 -5.72 26.04
CA THR A 11 -3.23 -5.38 25.35
C THR A 11 -3.09 -6.08 24.00
N GLU A 12 -3.82 -7.16 23.78
CA GLU A 12 -3.73 -7.99 22.58
C GLU A 12 -5.15 -8.32 22.13
N LEU A 13 -5.47 -7.96 20.89
CA LEU A 13 -6.75 -8.27 20.27
C LEU A 13 -6.52 -9.28 19.16
N VAL A 14 -7.03 -10.49 19.34
CA VAL A 14 -7.02 -11.53 18.32
C VAL A 14 -8.46 -11.78 17.88
N ILE A 15 -8.71 -11.67 16.58
CA ILE A 15 -10.00 -11.93 15.95
C ILE A 15 -9.83 -13.13 15.03
N SER A 16 -10.49 -14.24 15.36
CA SER A 16 -10.42 -15.45 14.55
C SER A 16 -10.98 -15.23 13.14
N SER A 17 -10.54 -16.07 12.20
CA SER A 17 -11.03 -16.04 10.81
C SER A 17 -12.56 -16.14 10.73
N ASN A 18 -13.14 -15.58 9.67
CA ASN A 18 -14.56 -15.58 9.33
C ASN A 18 -15.46 -14.91 10.39
N CYS A 19 -14.92 -13.92 11.11
CA CYS A 19 -15.65 -13.21 12.16
C CYS A 19 -16.08 -11.80 11.73
N CYS A 20 -17.17 -11.32 12.35
CA CYS A 20 -17.64 -9.93 12.27
C CYS A 20 -18.02 -9.45 10.86
N ASN A 21 -18.50 -10.35 9.99
CA ASN A 21 -18.85 -10.00 8.61
C ASN A 21 -20.13 -9.17 8.48
N ASP A 22 -21.01 -9.21 9.47
CA ASP A 22 -22.22 -8.37 9.54
C ASP A 22 -21.99 -7.03 10.25
N LEU A 23 -20.75 -6.72 10.65
CA LEU A 23 -20.43 -5.49 11.36
C LEU A 23 -20.20 -4.35 10.38
N ASP A 24 -20.96 -3.26 10.51
CA ASP A 24 -20.84 -2.08 9.64
C ASP A 24 -19.62 -1.19 9.97
N ALA A 25 -19.19 -1.21 11.24
CA ALA A 25 -18.10 -0.37 11.73
C ALA A 25 -17.28 -1.06 12.82
N LEU A 26 -15.95 -0.99 12.69
CA LEU A 26 -15.01 -1.42 13.71
C LEU A 26 -14.49 -0.20 14.48
N ASP A 27 -14.93 -0.04 15.73
CA ASP A 27 -14.44 1.01 16.63
C ASP A 27 -13.53 0.41 17.70
N LEU A 28 -12.25 0.76 17.63
CA LEU A 28 -11.22 0.34 18.59
C LEU A 28 -10.72 1.50 19.47
N SER A 29 -11.32 2.69 19.36
CA SER A 29 -10.85 3.91 20.03
C SER A 29 -10.76 3.80 21.56
N LYS A 30 -11.62 2.96 22.17
CA LYS A 30 -11.67 2.76 23.62
C LYS A 30 -10.55 1.88 24.18
N PHE A 31 -9.84 1.14 23.33
CA PHE A 31 -8.83 0.17 23.75
C PHE A 31 -7.42 0.76 23.70
N GLU A 32 -7.21 1.85 24.45
CA GLU A 32 -5.95 2.61 24.48
C GLU A 32 -4.72 1.79 24.91
N TRP A 33 -4.94 0.65 25.55
CA TRP A 33 -3.90 -0.26 26.02
C TRP A 33 -3.43 -1.28 24.97
N LEU A 34 -4.08 -1.34 23.80
CA LEU A 34 -3.71 -2.27 22.74
C LEU A 34 -2.28 -2.07 22.28
N ARG A 35 -1.58 -3.19 22.15
CA ARG A 35 -0.21 -3.32 21.66
C ARG A 35 -0.16 -4.14 20.39
N THR A 36 -1.04 -5.12 20.24
CA THR A 36 -1.15 -5.93 19.02
C THR A 36 -2.62 -6.10 18.63
N ILE A 37 -2.85 -6.05 17.32
CA ILE A 37 -4.12 -6.45 16.71
C ILE A 37 -3.79 -7.47 15.64
N GLU A 38 -4.37 -8.66 15.77
CA GLU A 38 -4.30 -9.73 14.78
C GLU A 38 -5.72 -10.09 14.35
N ILE A 39 -6.03 -9.82 13.10
CA ILE A 39 -7.30 -10.17 12.47
C ILE A 39 -7.04 -11.35 11.55
N GLY A 40 -7.84 -12.41 11.68
CA GLY A 40 -7.77 -13.60 10.84
C GLY A 40 -8.24 -13.35 9.41
N ASP A 41 -8.42 -14.45 8.68
CA ASP A 41 -8.84 -14.41 7.27
C ASP A 41 -10.36 -14.23 7.16
N GLY A 42 -10.85 -13.52 6.15
CA GLY A 42 -12.28 -13.47 5.82
C GLY A 42 -13.14 -12.71 6.83
N CYS A 43 -12.59 -11.69 7.51
CA CYS A 43 -13.28 -10.93 8.54
C CYS A 43 -13.78 -9.56 8.03
N PHE A 44 -14.77 -8.98 8.71
CA PHE A 44 -15.22 -7.58 8.51
C PHE A 44 -15.71 -7.22 7.10
N GLU A 45 -16.33 -8.16 6.39
CA GLU A 45 -16.83 -7.99 5.02
C GLU A 45 -17.69 -6.73 4.80
N SER A 46 -18.57 -6.39 5.75
CA SER A 46 -19.47 -5.23 5.63
C SER A 46 -18.85 -3.88 6.03
N VAL A 47 -17.68 -3.88 6.66
CA VAL A 47 -17.03 -2.64 7.14
C VAL A 47 -16.60 -1.79 5.93
N LYS A 48 -17.05 -0.54 5.91
CA LYS A 48 -16.71 0.41 4.83
C LYS A 48 -15.52 1.28 5.17
N THR A 49 -15.33 1.62 6.43
CA THR A 49 -14.22 2.47 6.86
C THR A 49 -13.44 1.74 7.94
N PHE A 50 -12.18 1.44 7.66
CA PHE A 50 -11.24 0.98 8.67
C PHE A 50 -10.44 2.18 9.15
N LYS A 51 -10.71 2.62 10.39
CA LYS A 51 -10.03 3.77 10.97
C LYS A 51 -9.47 3.43 12.34
N MET A 52 -8.19 3.73 12.54
CA MET A 52 -7.55 3.72 13.84
C MET A 52 -6.83 5.05 14.03
N ASP A 53 -7.13 5.71 15.15
CA ASP A 53 -6.68 7.06 15.44
C ASP A 53 -6.34 7.17 16.92
N GLY A 54 -5.09 7.49 17.24
CA GLY A 54 -4.67 7.72 18.63
C GLY A 54 -4.33 6.46 19.44
N LEU A 55 -4.19 5.28 18.82
CA LEU A 55 -3.78 4.05 19.51
C LEU A 55 -2.26 4.03 19.76
N ASN A 56 -1.80 4.95 20.60
CA ASN A 56 -0.38 5.28 20.81
C ASN A 56 0.46 4.16 21.43
N ARG A 57 -0.16 3.11 21.97
CA ARG A 57 0.54 1.93 22.50
C ARG A 57 0.62 0.78 21.49
N LEU A 58 -0.11 0.87 20.38
CA LEU A 58 -0.16 -0.16 19.36
C LEU A 58 1.22 -0.29 18.72
N LYS A 59 1.73 -1.51 18.61
CA LYS A 59 3.04 -1.83 18.05
C LYS A 59 2.93 -2.58 16.73
N SER A 60 1.87 -3.36 16.55
CA SER A 60 1.69 -4.18 15.35
C SER A 60 0.21 -4.30 14.99
N LEU A 61 -0.08 -4.15 13.71
CA LEU A 61 -1.35 -4.50 13.08
C LEU A 61 -1.10 -5.59 12.05
N LYS A 62 -1.80 -6.71 12.19
CA LYS A 62 -1.82 -7.79 11.22
C LYS A 62 -3.25 -8.08 10.80
N VAL A 63 -3.49 -8.08 9.49
CA VAL A 63 -4.77 -8.42 8.88
C VAL A 63 -4.56 -9.63 7.99
N GLY A 64 -5.35 -10.68 8.21
CA GLY A 64 -5.36 -11.90 7.40
C GLY A 64 -5.86 -11.65 5.99
N LYS A 65 -6.02 -12.72 5.21
CA LYS A 65 -6.44 -12.69 3.82
C LYS A 65 -7.92 -12.41 3.67
N SER A 66 -8.32 -11.80 2.57
CA SER A 66 -9.74 -11.59 2.21
C SER A 66 -10.56 -10.91 3.31
N SER A 67 -9.91 -10.08 4.14
CA SER A 67 -10.54 -9.34 5.24
C SER A 67 -10.82 -7.90 4.80
N PHE A 68 -11.90 -7.33 5.32
CA PHE A 68 -12.42 -6.02 4.90
C PHE A 68 -12.68 -5.97 3.40
N THR A 69 -13.31 -6.99 2.83
CA THR A 69 -13.74 -6.94 1.44
C THR A 69 -14.95 -7.81 1.14
N GLN A 70 -15.74 -7.38 0.16
CA GLN A 70 -16.77 -8.18 -0.50
C GLN A 70 -16.28 -8.76 -1.85
N VAL A 71 -15.06 -8.42 -2.28
CA VAL A 71 -14.48 -8.86 -3.56
C VAL A 71 -13.24 -9.70 -3.25
N LYS A 72 -13.47 -10.97 -2.92
CA LYS A 72 -12.44 -11.94 -2.55
C LYS A 72 -11.88 -12.60 -3.81
N GLN A 73 -10.94 -13.51 -3.62
CA GLN A 73 -10.29 -14.22 -4.72
C GLN A 73 -11.31 -14.91 -5.63
N GLU A 74 -12.32 -15.54 -5.04
CA GLU A 74 -13.33 -16.29 -5.76
C GLU A 74 -14.10 -15.41 -6.74
N GLU A 75 -14.40 -14.16 -6.39
CA GLU A 75 -15.07 -13.20 -7.28
C GLU A 75 -14.17 -12.81 -8.47
N TRP A 76 -12.87 -12.61 -8.23
CA TRP A 76 -11.89 -12.35 -9.30
C TRP A 76 -11.78 -13.53 -10.28
N ASP A 77 -11.79 -14.76 -9.75
CA ASP A 77 -11.67 -16.00 -10.52
C ASP A 77 -12.95 -16.30 -11.31
N LEU A 78 -14.13 -15.97 -10.77
CA LEU A 78 -15.43 -16.20 -11.41
C LEU A 78 -15.70 -15.22 -12.56
N SER A 79 -15.47 -13.92 -12.35
CA SER A 79 -15.74 -12.89 -13.35
C SER A 79 -14.91 -11.64 -13.08
N TRP A 80 -13.79 -11.53 -13.80
CA TRP A 80 -12.89 -10.37 -13.70
C TRP A 80 -13.63 -9.04 -13.87
N ASP A 81 -14.52 -8.95 -14.86
CA ASP A 81 -15.26 -7.72 -15.17
C ASP A 81 -16.27 -7.34 -14.07
N GLN A 82 -16.88 -8.32 -13.41
CA GLN A 82 -17.74 -8.08 -12.25
C GLN A 82 -16.93 -7.65 -11.02
N ALA A 83 -15.88 -8.40 -10.68
CA ALA A 83 -15.00 -8.10 -9.55
C ALA A 83 -14.36 -6.71 -9.72
N TYR A 84 -13.90 -6.39 -10.93
CA TYR A 84 -13.35 -5.09 -11.30
C TYR A 84 -14.31 -3.93 -11.01
N ARG A 85 -15.58 -4.07 -11.40
CA ARG A 85 -16.63 -3.07 -11.13
C ARG A 85 -16.95 -2.95 -9.66
N GLN A 86 -17.05 -4.07 -8.94
CA GLN A 86 -17.38 -4.09 -7.52
C GLN A 86 -16.23 -3.53 -6.67
N ALA A 87 -14.99 -3.78 -7.06
CA ALA A 87 -13.80 -3.29 -6.39
C ALA A 87 -13.68 -1.75 -6.42
N ASN A 88 -14.30 -1.10 -7.40
CA ASN A 88 -14.27 0.36 -7.54
C ASN A 88 -15.27 1.06 -6.61
N ASN A 89 -15.07 0.93 -5.30
CA ASN A 89 -15.92 1.55 -4.30
C ASN A 89 -15.19 2.68 -3.56
N SER A 90 -15.35 3.91 -4.06
CA SER A 90 -14.75 5.11 -3.47
C SER A 90 -15.33 5.52 -2.11
N SER A 91 -16.44 4.92 -1.68
CA SER A 91 -16.99 5.14 -0.34
C SER A 91 -16.28 4.33 0.76
N LYS A 92 -15.43 3.37 0.38
CA LYS A 92 -14.66 2.55 1.31
C LYS A 92 -13.24 3.08 1.47
N SER A 93 -12.76 3.21 2.72
CA SER A 93 -11.50 3.89 3.01
C SER A 93 -10.74 3.31 4.21
N PHE A 94 -9.41 3.49 4.19
CA PHE A 94 -8.47 2.94 5.16
C PHE A 94 -7.62 4.05 5.76
N HIS A 95 -7.61 4.15 7.09
CA HIS A 95 -7.00 5.25 7.82
C HIS A 95 -6.25 4.74 9.06
N LEU A 96 -4.93 4.93 9.10
CA LEU A 96 -4.10 4.73 10.28
C LEU A 96 -3.41 6.05 10.65
N LEU A 97 -3.92 6.67 11.71
CA LEU A 97 -3.58 8.02 12.11
C LEU A 97 -3.05 8.02 13.54
N ASN A 98 -2.06 8.87 13.82
CA ASN A 98 -1.64 9.22 15.17
C ASN A 98 -1.38 7.99 16.07
N CYS A 99 -0.65 6.99 15.57
CA CYS A 99 -0.28 5.80 16.35
C CYS A 99 1.23 5.81 16.59
N GLU A 100 1.65 6.49 17.67
CA GLU A 100 3.06 6.80 17.95
C GLU A 100 3.98 5.58 18.05
N SER A 101 3.49 4.45 18.59
CA SER A 101 4.29 3.25 18.79
C SER A 101 4.21 2.23 17.66
N LEU A 102 3.42 2.47 16.60
CA LEU A 102 3.13 1.45 15.58
C LEU A 102 4.39 1.19 14.75
N LYS A 103 4.88 -0.06 14.75
CA LYS A 103 6.14 -0.47 14.11
C LYS A 103 5.93 -1.26 12.83
N SER A 104 4.90 -2.10 12.78
CA SER A 104 4.61 -2.92 11.60
C SER A 104 3.13 -2.92 11.23
N ILE A 105 2.89 -2.87 9.92
CA ILE A 105 1.59 -3.12 9.30
C ILE A 105 1.78 -4.27 8.31
N GLU A 106 1.01 -5.33 8.48
CA GLU A 106 0.97 -6.50 7.61
C GLU A 106 -0.47 -6.76 7.18
N ILE A 107 -0.74 -6.72 5.88
CA ILE A 107 -2.06 -6.95 5.29
C ILE A 107 -1.97 -8.13 4.32
N GLY A 108 -2.80 -9.15 4.53
CA GLY A 108 -2.84 -10.36 3.70
C GLY A 108 -3.44 -10.14 2.32
N GLU A 109 -3.25 -11.11 1.43
CA GLU A 109 -3.80 -11.09 0.06
C GLU A 109 -5.33 -10.89 0.05
N TYR A 110 -5.83 -10.15 -0.93
CA TYR A 110 -7.24 -9.81 -1.20
C TYR A 110 -7.94 -8.97 -0.12
N SER A 111 -7.26 -8.61 0.96
CA SER A 111 -7.83 -7.71 1.95
C SER A 111 -7.99 -6.30 1.39
N PHE A 112 -9.10 -5.63 1.71
CA PHE A 112 -9.40 -4.30 1.20
C PHE A 112 -9.46 -4.21 -0.35
N SER A 113 -9.77 -5.28 -1.06
CA SER A 113 -9.81 -5.28 -2.54
C SER A 113 -10.81 -4.29 -3.13
N ASP A 114 -11.91 -4.03 -2.43
CA ASP A 114 -12.94 -3.06 -2.79
C ASP A 114 -12.84 -1.73 -2.02
N PHE A 115 -11.71 -1.45 -1.39
CA PHE A 115 -11.43 -0.13 -0.84
C PHE A 115 -10.82 0.72 -1.95
N GLY A 116 -11.67 1.47 -2.67
CA GLY A 116 -11.26 2.37 -3.74
C GLY A 116 -11.19 3.84 -3.33
N GLY A 117 -11.48 4.16 -2.07
CA GLY A 117 -11.38 5.51 -1.51
C GLY A 117 -9.98 5.82 -0.98
N GLU A 118 -9.93 6.63 0.07
CA GLU A 118 -8.67 7.08 0.67
C GLU A 118 -7.90 5.95 1.36
N PHE A 119 -6.59 5.97 1.19
CA PHE A 119 -5.62 5.17 1.94
C PHE A 119 -4.66 6.14 2.63
N GLU A 120 -4.75 6.24 3.95
CA GLU A 120 -3.98 7.19 4.74
C GLU A 120 -3.11 6.50 5.80
N LEU A 121 -1.82 6.80 5.77
CA LEU A 121 -0.85 6.52 6.83
C LEU A 121 -0.26 7.84 7.29
N LYS A 122 -0.62 8.32 8.48
CA LYS A 122 -0.21 9.66 8.96
C LYS A 122 0.16 9.66 10.43
N SER A 123 1.19 10.43 10.77
CA SER A 123 1.69 10.55 12.15
C SER A 123 2.02 9.19 12.76
N LEU A 124 2.81 8.38 12.02
CA LEU A 124 3.28 7.05 12.44
C LEU A 124 4.81 7.04 12.60
N PRO A 125 5.36 7.81 13.56
CA PRO A 125 6.80 8.07 13.64
C PRO A 125 7.64 6.81 13.90
N ALA A 126 7.07 5.76 14.50
CA ALA A 126 7.78 4.50 14.77
C ALA A 126 7.65 3.45 13.67
N LEU A 127 6.88 3.72 12.60
CA LEU A 127 6.59 2.71 11.57
C LEU A 127 7.87 2.36 10.81
N GLN A 128 8.18 1.07 10.75
CA GLN A 128 9.39 0.54 10.12
C GLN A 128 9.07 -0.39 8.95
N ILE A 129 7.97 -1.14 9.03
CA ILE A 129 7.63 -2.19 8.08
C ILE A 129 6.21 -1.97 7.56
N LEU A 130 6.07 -1.88 6.24
CA LEU A 130 4.79 -1.89 5.54
C LEU A 130 4.77 -3.04 4.53
N VAL A 131 3.95 -4.05 4.80
CA VAL A 131 3.73 -5.21 3.92
C VAL A 131 2.25 -5.30 3.59
N ILE A 132 1.92 -5.27 2.30
CA ILE A 132 0.56 -5.43 1.79
C ILE A 132 0.60 -6.48 0.69
N GLY A 133 -0.04 -7.62 0.92
CA GLY A 133 0.06 -8.79 0.05
C GLY A 133 1.44 -9.43 0.06
N VAL A 134 1.69 -10.30 -0.91
CA VAL A 134 2.96 -11.02 -1.07
C VAL A 134 3.48 -10.84 -2.50
N PRO A 135 4.68 -10.26 -2.71
CA PRO A 135 5.29 -10.22 -4.04
C PRO A 135 5.34 -11.63 -4.66
N GLY A 136 4.82 -11.78 -5.88
CA GLY A 136 4.74 -13.07 -6.56
C GLY A 136 3.44 -13.84 -6.36
N LYS A 137 2.53 -13.34 -5.52
CA LYS A 137 1.16 -13.86 -5.39
C LYS A 137 0.16 -12.78 -5.76
N LEU A 138 -0.92 -13.18 -6.43
CA LEU A 138 -2.09 -12.34 -6.62
C LEU A 138 -2.58 -11.88 -5.25
N SER A 139 -2.59 -10.56 -5.07
CA SER A 139 -2.91 -9.91 -3.81
C SER A 139 -4.04 -8.91 -3.96
N SER A 140 -4.11 -8.14 -5.05
CA SER A 140 -5.28 -7.33 -5.41
C SER A 140 -5.79 -6.39 -4.29
N ASN A 141 -4.92 -6.00 -3.36
CA ASN A 141 -5.26 -5.11 -2.25
C ASN A 141 -5.45 -3.68 -2.76
N PHE A 142 -6.44 -2.94 -2.26
CA PHE A 142 -6.60 -1.52 -2.57
C PHE A 142 -6.60 -1.21 -4.08
N TRP A 143 -7.27 -2.05 -4.89
CA TRP A 143 -7.16 -2.04 -6.37
C TRP A 143 -7.47 -0.70 -7.03
N TRP A 144 -8.20 0.21 -6.38
CA TRP A 144 -8.57 1.49 -6.98
C TRP A 144 -8.06 2.70 -6.20
N SER A 145 -7.34 2.48 -5.09
CA SER A 145 -6.84 3.55 -4.24
C SER A 145 -5.52 4.10 -4.74
N SER A 146 -5.31 5.39 -4.44
CA SER A 146 -3.99 6.01 -4.58
C SER A 146 -3.07 5.57 -3.44
N PHE A 147 -1.78 5.41 -3.73
CA PHE A 147 -0.78 5.05 -2.74
C PHE A 147 -0.01 6.29 -2.31
N VAL A 148 -0.30 6.82 -1.13
CA VAL A 148 0.32 8.05 -0.62
C VAL A 148 0.96 7.77 0.74
N VAL A 149 2.29 7.76 0.77
CA VAL A 149 3.08 7.55 1.98
C VAL A 149 4.07 8.69 2.12
N GLN A 150 3.90 9.52 3.14
CA GLN A 150 4.66 10.75 3.34
C GLN A 150 5.09 10.90 4.81
N ASP A 151 6.25 11.51 5.02
CA ASP A 151 6.72 11.95 6.34
C ASP A 151 6.84 10.83 7.38
N LEU A 152 7.19 9.61 6.95
CA LEU A 152 7.42 8.46 7.83
C LEU A 152 8.93 8.24 8.01
N SER A 153 9.50 8.92 9.00
CA SER A 153 10.95 9.02 9.19
C SER A 153 11.67 7.70 9.44
N ASN A 154 10.99 6.69 10.02
CA ASN A 154 11.58 5.40 10.36
C ASN A 154 11.19 4.26 9.41
N LEU A 155 10.42 4.52 8.35
CA LEU A 155 9.96 3.46 7.44
C LEU A 155 11.15 2.93 6.65
N LYS A 156 11.44 1.63 6.75
CA LYS A 156 12.63 1.00 6.14
C LYS A 156 12.32 0.22 4.89
N ASN A 157 11.19 -0.48 4.88
CA ASN A 157 10.86 -1.41 3.80
C ASN A 157 9.39 -1.28 3.42
N ILE A 158 9.12 -1.19 2.13
CA ILE A 158 7.80 -1.29 1.54
C ILE A 158 7.77 -2.56 0.68
N LYS A 159 6.80 -3.45 0.95
CA LYS A 159 6.54 -4.64 0.14
C LYS A 159 5.08 -4.68 -0.28
N LEU A 160 4.84 -4.74 -1.59
CA LEU A 160 3.51 -4.78 -2.17
C LEU A 160 3.36 -6.03 -3.04
N GLY A 161 2.30 -6.82 -2.84
CA GLY A 161 1.99 -8.01 -3.62
C GLY A 161 1.39 -7.70 -4.98
N ASN A 162 1.17 -8.73 -5.82
CA ASN A 162 0.71 -8.50 -7.19
C ASN A 162 -0.66 -7.80 -7.19
N CYS A 163 -0.79 -6.80 -8.06
CA CYS A 163 -1.96 -5.92 -8.20
C CYS A 163 -2.32 -5.12 -6.95
N SER A 164 -1.44 -5.00 -5.96
CA SER A 164 -1.67 -4.10 -4.83
C SER A 164 -1.59 -2.66 -5.31
N PHE A 165 -2.63 -1.86 -5.05
CA PHE A 165 -2.77 -0.51 -5.61
C PHE A 165 -2.62 -0.52 -7.13
N CYS A 166 -3.23 -1.51 -7.80
CA CYS A 166 -3.45 -1.45 -9.24
C CYS A 166 -4.22 -0.17 -9.59
N LEU A 167 -4.19 0.29 -10.84
CA LEU A 167 -4.91 1.50 -11.29
C LEU A 167 -4.84 2.70 -10.33
N SER A 168 -3.69 2.91 -9.69
CA SER A 168 -3.44 4.04 -8.82
C SER A 168 -3.45 5.32 -9.65
N SER A 169 -4.29 6.29 -9.27
CA SER A 169 -4.26 7.62 -9.87
C SER A 169 -3.04 8.41 -9.40
N THR A 170 -2.68 8.31 -8.12
CA THR A 170 -1.54 9.05 -7.56
C THR A 170 -0.70 8.12 -6.69
N THR A 171 0.58 8.02 -7.04
CA THR A 171 1.57 7.29 -6.24
C THR A 171 2.61 8.27 -5.71
N VAL A 172 2.71 8.41 -4.39
CA VAL A 172 3.62 9.31 -3.70
C VAL A 172 4.37 8.55 -2.62
N MET A 173 5.70 8.63 -2.67
CA MET A 173 6.59 8.26 -1.58
C MET A 173 7.52 9.44 -1.34
N GLU A 174 7.29 10.20 -0.26
CA GLU A 174 8.01 11.45 -0.01
C GLU A 174 8.46 11.60 1.45
N ASN A 175 9.66 12.14 1.65
CA ASN A 175 10.24 12.40 2.98
C ASN A 175 10.32 11.11 3.82
N LEU A 176 10.91 10.06 3.24
CA LEU A 176 11.14 8.76 3.88
C LEU A 176 12.65 8.55 4.04
N PRO A 177 13.32 9.28 4.95
CA PRO A 177 14.78 9.32 5.03
C PRO A 177 15.42 7.96 5.30
N SER A 178 14.75 7.08 6.05
CA SER A 178 15.27 5.74 6.37
C SER A 178 14.78 4.63 5.43
N LEU A 179 14.07 4.96 4.33
CA LEU A 179 13.57 3.94 3.41
C LEU A 179 14.72 3.34 2.61
N GLN A 180 14.93 2.04 2.76
CA GLN A 180 16.06 1.32 2.16
C GLN A 180 15.67 0.54 0.91
N SER A 181 14.48 -0.05 0.89
CA SER A 181 14.05 -0.92 -0.20
C SER A 181 12.55 -0.83 -0.50
N ILE A 182 12.22 -0.87 -1.79
CA ILE A 182 10.86 -1.05 -2.30
C ILE A 182 10.81 -2.35 -3.11
N GLU A 183 9.91 -3.26 -2.74
CA GLU A 183 9.67 -4.54 -3.42
C GLU A 183 8.22 -4.61 -3.90
N LEU A 184 8.02 -4.80 -5.20
CA LEU A 184 6.72 -4.71 -5.87
C LEU A 184 6.41 -5.99 -6.64
N GLY A 185 5.20 -6.51 -6.47
CA GLY A 185 4.65 -7.59 -7.27
C GLY A 185 4.28 -7.14 -8.69
N TRP A 186 3.77 -8.09 -9.48
CA TRP A 186 3.24 -7.84 -10.83
C TRP A 186 2.10 -6.83 -10.79
N CYS A 187 2.12 -5.79 -11.64
CA CYS A 187 1.13 -4.69 -11.67
C CYS A 187 0.92 -3.94 -10.34
N ALA A 188 1.80 -4.10 -9.34
CA ALA A 188 1.70 -3.30 -8.11
C ALA A 188 2.02 -1.84 -8.43
N LEU A 189 1.18 -0.91 -7.98
CA LEU A 189 1.28 0.53 -8.31
C LEU A 189 1.21 0.82 -9.83
N GLU A 190 0.45 0.01 -10.57
CA GLU A 190 0.12 0.33 -11.96
C GLU A 190 -0.70 1.63 -12.02
N GLY A 191 -0.34 2.54 -12.93
CA GLY A 191 -1.11 3.77 -13.12
C GLY A 191 -2.49 3.51 -13.74
N LYS A 192 -3.49 4.32 -13.37
CA LYS A 192 -4.83 4.26 -13.97
C LYS A 192 -4.82 4.63 -15.45
N ASP A 193 -5.13 3.69 -16.33
CA ASP A 193 -4.84 3.84 -17.77
C ASP A 193 -5.54 5.01 -18.49
N ASN A 194 -6.73 5.42 -18.02
CA ASN A 194 -7.52 6.51 -18.63
C ASN A 194 -7.38 7.86 -17.89
N ASP A 195 -6.57 7.93 -16.83
CA ASP A 195 -6.42 9.14 -16.02
C ASP A 195 -5.25 10.03 -16.48
N VAL A 196 -5.55 11.10 -17.21
CA VAL A 196 -4.52 11.99 -17.76
C VAL A 196 -3.67 12.72 -16.71
N VAL A 197 -4.13 12.79 -15.46
CA VAL A 197 -3.35 13.37 -14.35
C VAL A 197 -2.62 12.31 -13.52
N CYS A 198 -2.67 11.03 -13.92
CA CYS A 198 -2.02 9.95 -13.19
C CYS A 198 -0.53 10.25 -12.99
N SER A 199 -0.05 10.16 -11.75
CA SER A 199 1.28 10.65 -11.39
C SER A 199 2.04 9.72 -10.45
N LEU A 200 3.36 9.73 -10.60
CA LEU A 200 4.31 9.09 -9.71
C LEU A 200 5.29 10.14 -9.19
N ARG A 201 5.46 10.21 -7.87
CA ARG A 201 6.44 11.06 -7.21
C ARG A 201 7.22 10.27 -6.17
N LEU A 202 8.53 10.18 -6.37
CA LEU A 202 9.48 9.66 -5.39
C LEU A 202 10.43 10.81 -5.02
N ARG A 203 10.42 11.24 -3.76
CA ARG A 203 11.15 12.44 -3.35
C ARG A 203 11.75 12.33 -1.95
N ASN A 204 12.97 12.84 -1.78
CA ASN A 204 13.66 12.88 -0.48
C ASN A 204 13.74 11.47 0.14
N LEU A 205 14.40 10.57 -0.60
CA LEU A 205 14.63 9.17 -0.24
C LEU A 205 16.16 8.90 -0.18
N PRO A 206 16.90 9.58 0.72
CA PRO A 206 18.36 9.54 0.76
C PRO A 206 18.94 8.14 0.97
N ASP A 207 18.32 7.30 1.80
CA ASP A 207 18.84 5.95 2.09
C ASP A 207 18.31 4.86 1.15
N LEU A 208 17.54 5.22 0.11
CA LEU A 208 16.93 4.23 -0.78
C LEU A 208 18.00 3.57 -1.65
N LEU A 209 18.21 2.28 -1.45
CA LEU A 209 19.23 1.48 -2.14
C LEU A 209 18.66 0.73 -3.34
N SER A 210 17.41 0.27 -3.23
CA SER A 210 16.82 -0.58 -4.27
C SER A 210 15.32 -0.38 -4.50
N ILE A 211 14.92 -0.45 -5.76
CA ILE A 211 13.52 -0.58 -6.20
C ILE A 211 13.45 -1.78 -7.13
N ASN A 212 12.74 -2.83 -6.71
CA ASN A 212 12.57 -4.03 -7.51
C ASN A 212 11.09 -4.29 -7.72
N SER A 213 10.69 -4.48 -8.97
CA SER A 213 9.39 -4.99 -9.34
C SER A 213 9.50 -6.29 -10.14
N MET A 214 8.40 -7.03 -10.16
CA MET A 214 8.24 -8.16 -11.08
C MET A 214 8.06 -7.65 -12.50
N GLU A 215 6.89 -7.14 -12.87
CA GLU A 215 6.57 -6.52 -14.18
C GLU A 215 5.42 -5.52 -14.02
N TYR A 216 5.32 -4.54 -14.93
CA TYR A 216 4.20 -3.58 -15.04
C TYR A 216 3.95 -2.68 -13.81
N SER A 217 4.83 -2.66 -12.81
CA SER A 217 4.80 -1.61 -11.78
C SER A 217 5.11 -0.26 -12.41
N PHE A 218 4.41 0.79 -11.97
CA PHE A 218 4.54 2.15 -12.52
C PHE A 218 4.31 2.22 -14.04
N TYR A 219 3.43 1.38 -14.62
CA TYR A 219 3.23 1.30 -16.07
C TYR A 219 2.64 2.57 -16.71
N ASN A 220 1.50 3.08 -16.19
CA ASN A 220 0.76 4.17 -16.83
C ASN A 220 0.78 5.57 -16.17
N PRO A 221 1.76 5.97 -15.32
CA PRO A 221 1.82 7.37 -14.88
C PRO A 221 2.12 8.29 -16.07
N ARG A 222 1.45 9.44 -16.13
CA ARG A 222 1.70 10.48 -17.15
C ARG A 222 2.84 11.39 -16.72
N THR A 223 2.86 11.71 -15.44
CA THR A 223 3.88 12.56 -14.84
C THR A 223 4.72 11.76 -13.86
N VAL A 224 6.04 11.76 -14.05
CA VAL A 224 7.00 11.12 -13.14
C VAL A 224 7.96 12.15 -12.57
N LYS A 225 8.03 12.26 -11.24
CA LYS A 225 8.96 13.15 -10.54
C LYS A 225 9.85 12.35 -9.61
N LEU A 226 11.15 12.39 -9.84
CA LEU A 226 12.17 11.72 -9.03
C LEU A 226 13.15 12.79 -8.53
N GLU A 227 13.25 12.99 -7.22
CA GLU A 227 14.05 14.08 -6.65
C GLU A 227 14.74 13.64 -5.37
N ASN A 228 16.04 13.96 -5.22
CA ASN A 228 16.81 13.69 -4.02
C ASN A 228 16.76 12.20 -3.59
N ILE A 229 17.24 11.32 -4.49
CA ILE A 229 17.40 9.87 -4.28
C ILE A 229 18.86 9.47 -4.58
N PRO A 230 19.85 10.02 -3.85
CA PRO A 230 21.28 9.93 -4.20
C PRO A 230 21.87 8.51 -4.15
N ASN A 231 21.36 7.61 -3.31
CA ASN A 231 21.97 6.31 -3.06
C ASN A 231 21.31 5.14 -3.81
N LEU A 232 20.39 5.41 -4.74
CA LEU A 232 19.70 4.35 -5.48
C LEU A 232 20.65 3.64 -6.45
N GLN A 233 20.87 2.35 -6.21
CA GLN A 233 21.83 1.55 -6.98
C GLN A 233 21.15 0.44 -7.79
N ASN A 234 20.24 -0.30 -7.15
CA ASN A 234 19.63 -1.50 -7.69
C ASN A 234 18.19 -1.20 -8.13
N VAL A 235 18.00 -0.97 -9.43
CA VAL A 235 16.69 -0.72 -10.01
C VAL A 235 16.36 -1.85 -10.97
N LYS A 236 15.25 -2.55 -10.73
CA LYS A 236 14.65 -3.52 -11.65
C LYS A 236 13.18 -3.16 -11.81
N LEU A 237 12.84 -2.55 -12.94
CA LEU A 237 11.50 -2.05 -13.24
C LEU A 237 11.08 -2.43 -14.67
N PRO A 238 10.98 -3.73 -15.00
CA PRO A 238 10.63 -4.15 -16.35
C PRO A 238 9.19 -3.75 -16.68
N GLN A 239 9.00 -3.35 -17.94
CA GLN A 239 7.78 -2.75 -18.47
C GLN A 239 7.21 -1.62 -17.58
N ALA A 240 8.04 -0.79 -16.93
CA ALA A 240 7.55 0.42 -16.27
C ALA A 240 7.40 1.59 -17.27
N PHE A 241 6.74 2.67 -16.85
CA PHE A 241 6.78 3.98 -17.51
C PHE A 241 6.31 4.04 -18.97
N LYS A 242 5.40 3.14 -19.39
CA LYS A 242 4.89 3.06 -20.76
C LYS A 242 4.19 4.33 -21.24
N LYS A 243 3.35 4.94 -20.40
CA LYS A 243 2.55 6.14 -20.75
C LYS A 243 3.12 7.46 -20.21
N VAL A 244 4.41 7.49 -19.83
CA VAL A 244 5.03 8.73 -19.34
C VAL A 244 5.11 9.77 -20.44
N GLN A 245 4.57 10.95 -20.14
CA GLN A 245 4.57 12.12 -21.03
C GLN A 245 5.48 13.21 -20.50
N THR A 246 5.45 13.45 -19.18
CA THR A 246 6.28 14.46 -18.50
C THR A 246 7.12 13.81 -17.43
N LYS A 247 8.38 14.21 -17.34
CA LYS A 247 9.28 13.76 -16.29
C LYS A 247 10.18 14.85 -15.78
N SER A 248 10.49 14.79 -14.49
CA SER A 248 11.45 15.67 -13.83
C SER A 248 12.34 14.81 -12.94
N ILE A 249 13.64 14.81 -13.21
CA ILE A 249 14.64 14.05 -12.46
C ILE A 249 15.64 15.07 -11.93
N PHE A 250 15.70 15.21 -10.61
CA PHE A 250 16.66 16.08 -9.94
C PHE A 250 17.52 15.21 -9.03
N SER A 251 18.66 14.77 -9.57
CA SER A 251 19.64 14.01 -8.82
C SER A 251 20.95 14.78 -8.76
N ASN A 252 21.60 14.81 -7.59
CA ASN A 252 23.01 15.22 -7.46
C ASN A 252 23.98 14.17 -8.04
N LEU A 253 23.50 13.22 -8.85
CA LEU A 253 24.30 12.19 -9.49
C LEU A 253 24.97 12.80 -10.73
N LEU A 254 26.29 12.63 -10.84
CA LEU A 254 27.13 12.88 -12.02
C LEU A 254 26.75 12.02 -13.25
N LEU A 255 25.56 11.42 -13.27
CA LEU A 255 25.14 10.42 -14.25
C LEU A 255 23.62 10.51 -14.49
N GLU A 256 23.12 11.67 -14.93
CA GLU A 256 21.76 11.79 -15.48
C GLU A 256 21.51 10.66 -16.50
N ASP A 257 22.49 10.34 -17.34
CA ASP A 257 22.40 9.26 -18.34
C ASP A 257 22.31 7.84 -17.74
N SER A 258 23.05 7.51 -16.67
CA SER A 258 23.03 6.13 -16.12
C SER A 258 21.80 5.84 -15.28
N PHE A 259 21.27 6.86 -14.57
CA PHE A 259 20.05 6.73 -13.78
C PHE A 259 18.84 6.66 -14.71
N TYR A 260 18.85 7.49 -15.76
CA TYR A 260 17.87 7.44 -16.83
C TYR A 260 17.92 6.11 -17.58
N HIS A 261 19.10 5.59 -17.90
CA HIS A 261 19.25 4.28 -18.55
C HIS A 261 18.73 3.15 -17.66
N ARG A 262 19.04 3.17 -16.36
CA ARG A 262 18.56 2.20 -15.36
C ARG A 262 17.05 2.21 -15.17
N CYS A 263 16.42 3.38 -15.06
CA CYS A 263 14.97 3.47 -14.82
C CYS A 263 14.13 3.36 -16.10
N PHE A 264 14.57 3.93 -17.23
CA PHE A 264 13.73 4.09 -18.43
C PHE A 264 14.15 3.23 -19.63
N PHE A 265 15.38 2.72 -19.67
CA PHE A 265 15.83 1.89 -20.80
C PHE A 265 15.64 0.40 -20.54
N GLN A 266 15.90 -0.08 -19.31
CA GLN A 266 15.50 -1.43 -18.89
C GLN A 266 13.99 -1.67 -19.02
N ALA A 267 13.19 -0.59 -18.96
CA ALA A 267 11.74 -0.65 -19.16
C ALA A 267 11.30 -0.77 -20.64
N ARG A 268 12.20 -0.56 -21.62
CA ARG A 268 11.90 -0.58 -23.07
C ARG A 268 12.35 -1.84 -23.80
N GLU A 269 13.24 -2.66 -23.22
CA GLU A 269 13.81 -3.84 -23.90
C GLU A 269 12.95 -5.11 -23.81
N SER A 270 11.64 -4.99 -23.57
CA SER A 270 10.72 -6.13 -23.48
C SER A 270 9.51 -6.00 -24.42
N CYS A 271 9.68 -5.30 -25.55
CA CYS A 271 8.69 -5.23 -26.63
C CYS A 271 8.47 -6.59 -27.30
#